data_AF-A0A7X7P0H7-F1
#
_entry.id   AF-A0A7X7P0H7-F1
#
_cell.length_a   1.000
_cell.length_b   1.000
_cell.length_c   1.000
_cell.angle_alpha   90.00
_cell.angle_beta   90.00
_cell.angle_gamma   90.00
#
_symmetry.space_group_name_H-M   'P 1'
#
loop_
_entity.id
_entity.type
_entity.pdbx_description
1 polymer ?
#
loop_
_entity_poly.entity_id
_entity_poly.type
_entity_poly.pdbx_seq_one_letter_code
_entity_poly.pdbx_strand_id
1 'polypeptide(L)' 'MSEEYILKALQEANKKIADLKEFNVPVILQTIEDYKKAGADQHFIEQQEAQLQKVYALIEELEAKKIRLFNRL' A
#
# COMPACT_ATOMS: atom_id res chain seq x y z
N MET A 1 14.15 16.91 15.86
CA MET A 1 13.18 16.94 14.74
C MET A 1 12.08 17.89 15.19
N SER A 2 11.71 18.91 14.40
CA SER A 2 10.67 19.85 14.81
C SER A 2 9.28 19.21 14.73
N GLU A 3 8.35 19.67 15.56
CA GLU A 3 6.95 19.25 15.57
C GLU A 3 6.28 19.39 14.19
N GLU A 4 6.54 20.51 13.52
CA GLU A 4 6.09 20.78 12.14
C GLU A 4 6.56 19.72 11.14
N TYR A 5 7.81 19.25 11.27
CA TYR A 5 8.33 18.17 10.42
C TYR A 5 7.60 16.85 10.69
N ILE A 6 7.30 16.53 11.95
CA ILE A 6 6.57 15.32 12.32
C ILE A 6 5.16 15.35 11.74
N LEU A 7 4.45 16.48 11.88
CA LEU A 7 3.10 16.67 11.33
C LEU A 7 3.08 16.52 9.80
N LYS A 8 4.05 17.12 9.09
CA LYS A 8 4.18 16.97 7.65
C LYS A 8 4.43 15.51 7.23
N ALA A 9 5.33 14.82 7.93
CA ALA A 9 5.63 13.41 7.66
C ALA A 9 4.41 12.50 7.91
N LEU A 10 3.58 12.82 8.92
CA LEU A 10 2.32 12.12 9.18
C LEU A 10 1.29 12.37 8.07
N GLN A 11 1.15 13.61 7.59
CA GLN A 11 0.26 13.93 6.46
C GLN A 11 0.65 13.20 5.18
N GLU A 12 1.95 13.19 4.85
CA GLU A 12 2.47 12.48 3.68
C GLU A 12 2.24 10.96 3.79
N ALA A 13 2.50 10.37 4.96
CA ALA A 13 2.24 8.95 5.20
C ALA A 13 0.74 8.61 5.08
N ASN A 14 -0.14 9.45 5.63
CA ASN A 14 -1.59 9.29 5.50
C ASN A 14 -2.05 9.31 4.06
N LYS A 15 -1.61 10.31 3.29
CA LYS A 15 -1.95 10.43 1.87
C LYS A 15 -1.48 9.19 1.11
N LYS A 16 -0.25 8.75 1.34
CA LYS A 16 0.29 7.58 0.66
C LYS A 16 -0.47 6.29 1.01
N ILE A 17 -0.84 6.10 2.26
CA ILE A 17 -1.66 4.94 2.68
C ILE A 17 -3.04 4.98 1.99
N ALA A 18 -3.68 6.15 1.96
CA ALA A 18 -4.97 6.32 1.30
C ALA A 18 -4.86 5.99 -0.20
N ASP A 19 -3.88 6.56 -0.90
CA ASP A 19 -3.65 6.30 -2.32
C ASP A 19 -3.46 4.80 -2.60
N LEU A 20 -2.67 4.11 -1.77
CA LEU A 20 -2.42 2.67 -1.91
C LEU A 20 -3.69 1.84 -1.70
N LYS A 21 -4.50 2.17 -0.68
CA LYS A 21 -5.72 1.43 -0.34
C LYS A 21 -6.87 1.69 -1.31
N GLU A 22 -7.02 2.93 -1.78
CA GLU A 22 -8.14 3.35 -2.63
C GLU A 22 -7.90 3.06 -4.12
N PHE A 23 -6.64 3.06 -4.57
CA PHE A 23 -6.31 2.88 -5.98
C PHE A 23 -5.49 1.63 -6.25
N ASN A 24 -4.31 1.49 -5.62
CA ASN A 24 -3.39 0.40 -5.99
C ASN A 24 -3.95 -0.99 -5.66
N VAL A 25 -4.47 -1.17 -4.44
CA VAL A 25 -5.03 -2.46 -4.01
C VAL A 25 -6.20 -2.90 -4.89
N PRO A 26 -7.25 -2.07 -5.13
CA PRO A 26 -8.35 -2.46 -6.01
C PRO A 26 -7.93 -2.75 -7.44
N VAL A 27 -7.01 -1.97 -8.02
CA VAL A 27 -6.55 -2.20 -9.39
C VAL A 27 -5.83 -3.55 -9.52
N ILE A 28 -4.97 -3.90 -8.57
CA ILE A 28 -4.25 -5.18 -8.61
C ILE A 28 -5.23 -6.35 -8.42
N LEU A 29 -6.17 -6.22 -7.49
CA LEU A 29 -7.22 -7.24 -7.27
C LEU A 29 -8.07 -7.45 -8.51
N GLN A 30 -8.49 -6.36 -9.17
CA GLN A 30 -9.24 -6.44 -10.42
C GLN A 30 -8.41 -7.11 -11.53
N THR A 31 -7.14 -6.76 -11.64
CA THR A 31 -6.22 -7.37 -12.63
C THR A 31 -6.08 -8.88 -12.41
N ILE A 32 -5.93 -9.33 -11.16
CA ILE A 32 -5.89 -10.76 -10.81
C ILE A 32 -7.18 -11.46 -11.27
N GLU A 33 -8.33 -10.86 -10.98
CA GLU A 33 -9.62 -11.42 -11.35
C GLU A 33 -9.81 -11.50 -12.87
N ASP A 34 -9.38 -10.46 -13.59
CA ASP A 34 -9.45 -10.42 -15.06
C ASP A 34 -8.55 -11.49 -15.68
N TYR A 35 -7.35 -11.70 -15.14
CA TYR A 35 -6.45 -12.78 -15.55
C TYR A 35 -7.04 -14.17 -15.30
N LYS A 36 -7.66 -14.38 -14.13
CA LYS A 36 -8.36 -15.64 -13.81
C LYS A 36 -9.50 -15.90 -14.79
N LYS A 37 -10.31 -14.90 -15.11
CA LYS A 37 -11.42 -15.01 -16.08
C LYS A 37 -10.94 -15.26 -17.51
N ALA A 38 -9.84 -14.65 -17.90
CA ALA A 38 -9.25 -14.83 -19.22
C ALA A 38 -8.54 -16.18 -19.40
N GLY A 39 -8.37 -16.97 -18.32
CA GLY A 39 -7.56 -18.18 -18.35
C GLY A 39 -6.09 -17.87 -18.63
N ALA A 40 -5.60 -16.73 -18.16
CA ALA A 40 -4.21 -16.34 -18.30
C ALA A 40 -3.28 -17.35 -17.61
N ASP A 41 -2.02 -17.39 -18.05
CA ASP A 41 -1.01 -18.24 -17.43
C ASP A 41 -0.87 -17.92 -15.94
N GLN A 42 -0.77 -18.98 -15.13
CA GLN A 42 -0.63 -18.91 -13.68
C GLN A 42 0.52 -18.00 -13.26
N HIS A 43 1.62 -17.96 -14.02
CA HIS A 43 2.75 -17.10 -13.74
C HIS A 43 2.37 -15.60 -13.69
N PHE A 44 1.46 -15.15 -14.56
CA PHE A 44 1.01 -13.75 -14.57
C PHE A 44 0.13 -13.43 -13.36
N ILE A 45 -0.70 -14.38 -12.93
CA ILE A 45 -1.52 -14.25 -11.73
C ILE A 45 -0.62 -14.15 -10.49
N GLU A 46 0.37 -15.03 -10.38
CA GLU A 46 1.33 -15.05 -9.26
C GLU A 46 2.15 -13.75 -9.17
N GLN A 47 2.52 -13.17 -10.31
CA GLN A 47 3.20 -11.86 -10.32
C GLN A 47 2.33 -10.76 -9.71
N GLN A 48 1.04 -10.74 -10.03
CA GLN A 48 0.11 -9.76 -9.47
C GLN A 48 -0.16 -10.01 -7.98
N GLU A 49 -0.26 -11.27 -7.54
CA GLU A 49 -0.38 -11.62 -6.13
C GLU A 49 0.88 -11.21 -5.33
N ALA A 50 2.08 -11.42 -5.89
CA ALA A 50 3.32 -10.94 -5.29
C ALA A 50 3.40 -9.40 -5.23
N GLN A 51 2.90 -8.71 -6.25
CA GLN A 51 2.78 -7.25 -6.24
C GLN A 51 1.82 -6.78 -5.14
N LEU A 52 0.67 -7.44 -4.99
CA LEU A 52 -0.32 -7.14 -3.96
C LEU A 52 0.28 -7.28 -2.55
N GLN A 53 1.02 -8.37 -2.30
CA GLN A 53 1.72 -8.58 -1.03
C GLN A 53 2.70 -7.46 -0.71
N LYS A 54 3.49 -7.00 -1.70
CA LYS A 54 4.41 -5.87 -1.52
C LYS A 54 3.68 -4.57 -1.18
N VAL A 55 2.52 -4.33 -1.79
CA VAL A 55 1.68 -3.15 -1.50
C VAL A 55 1.16 -3.21 -0.06
N TYR A 56 0.68 -4.37 0.40
CA TYR A 56 0.24 -4.53 1.79
C TYR A 56 1.38 -4.35 2.79
N ALA A 57 2.56 -4.93 2.55
CA ALA A 57 3.72 -4.75 3.40
C ALA A 57 4.13 -3.26 3.52
N LEU A 58 4.11 -2.52 2.40
CA LEU A 58 4.39 -1.08 2.42
C LEU A 58 3.35 -0.29 3.24
N ILE A 59 2.07 -0.66 3.16
CA ILE A 59 1.02 -0.04 3.98
C ILE A 59 1.31 -0.27 5.47
N GLU A 60 1.61 -1.50 5.88
CA GLU A 60 1.93 -1.85 7.26
C GLU A 60 3.16 -1.07 7.77
N GLU A 61 4.21 -0.95 6.96
CA GLU A 61 5.39 -0.17 7.31
C GLU A 61 5.08 1.32 7.53
N LEU A 62 4.23 1.91 6.67
CA LEU A 62 3.80 3.30 6.78
C LEU A 62 2.91 3.51 8.01
N GLU A 63 2.02 2.57 8.32
CA GLU A 63 1.18 2.60 9.53
C GLU A 63 2.03 2.50 10.80
N ALA A 64 3.00 1.59 10.83
CA ALA A 64 3.95 1.47 11.94
C ALA A 64 4.81 2.73 12.08
N LYS A 65 5.24 3.35 10.97
CA LYS A 65 5.97 4.63 10.97
C LYS A 65 5.11 5.74 11.56
N LYS A 66 3.83 5.83 11.20
CA LYS A 66 2.91 6.83 11.78
C LYS A 66 2.79 6.69 13.29
N ILE A 67 2.62 5.47 13.80
CA ILE A 67 2.53 5.23 15.25
C ILE A 67 3.81 5.73 15.95
N ARG A 68 4.99 5.39 15.40
CA ARG A 68 6.27 5.87 15.95
C ARG A 68 6.41 7.39 15.92
N LEU A 69 5.92 8.05 14.88
CA LEU A 69 5.95 9.52 14.75
C LEU A 69 4.95 10.18 15.71
N PHE A 70 3.75 9.62 15.83
CA PHE A 70 2.73 10.11 16.75
C PHE A 70 3.18 10.01 18.22
N ASN A 71 3.85 8.93 18.61
CA ASN A 71 4.40 8.77 19.97
C ASN A 71 5.58 9.72 20.29
N ARG A 72 6.06 10.49 19.31
CA ARG A 72 7.14 11.48 19.47
C ARG A 72 6.64 12.93 19.46
N LEU A 73 5.35 13.13 19.18
CA LEU A 73 4.63 14.38 19.43
C LEU A 73 4.34 14.49 20.92
#